data_AF-A0A355E5R9-F1
#
_entry.id   AF-A0A355E5R9-F1
#
_cell.length_a   1.000
_cell.length_b   1.000
_cell.length_c   1.000
_cell.angle_alpha   90.00
_cell.angle_beta   90.00
_cell.angle_gamma   90.00
#
_symmetry.space_group_name_H-M   'P 1'
#
loop_
_entity.id
_entity.type
_entity.pdbx_description
1 polymer ?
#
loop_
_entity_poly.entity_id
_entity_poly.type
_entity_poly.pdbx_seq_one_letter_code
_entity_poly.pdbx_strand_id
1 'polypeptide(L)'
;MEPPSIVLRRVGPPVLIALLTAAVLCLPSFLMPLYRNFYERKFPQHFSSWPLNGRFTHFAWDGEHEDEITYAARALESARHGPPYSPYVLEDRSPRLLSRDLLSFLMLGVFFRTFADPDQAWVAARFVFLPLAVLCIYGLLLLAEVRPRQALFAAVVLILFNDALLPLVNFTAPLVGLKTALRHAFWLLGPAAEFIGPTRFVNPCLSVPLLLSASLLAIQISREEPALAGSWRLALLSGILGGSLAYVHTDVWAVFVVAITLTIIRASLSGKAFHRPLFMVCALTAVISLPWYLLNGTPDLDTLLRGQVVFERRFYPSSLFYFAAAFLLLRCARRNATLSWCAAVAGAAGLLLNASLIRGYSLPPSYWYSLGNLFLFLALAVAVLRRLEDGERWAWLTALALTLAFGRSVAFSGQLFHKYGMPKDYETAFQWLDRNAAPDSVVATLDGEVALMLPVFSHTKVLTARNNPLVTSVTSAENMARAAYGIELFTPPPLRAAAVDWFSRVGPLDFSPMQWFHEPDRTLIDKEPSGFLVYYLDIR
;
A
#
# COMPACT_ATOMS: atom_id res chain seq x y z
N MET A 1 26.97 -36.32 18.09
CA MET A 1 27.00 -35.01 17.42
C MET A 1 27.00 -35.27 15.92
N GLU A 2 25.83 -35.19 15.29
CA GLU A 2 25.70 -35.34 13.84
C GLU A 2 26.07 -34.03 13.13
N PRO A 3 26.66 -34.08 11.92
CA PRO A 3 27.20 -32.92 11.23
C PRO A 3 26.08 -32.04 10.62
N PRO A 4 26.37 -30.75 10.36
CA PRO A 4 25.40 -29.74 9.93
C PRO A 4 25.03 -29.88 8.44
N SER A 5 24.43 -31.00 8.05
CA SER A 5 23.97 -31.26 6.67
C SER A 5 22.44 -31.18 6.50
N ILE A 6 21.69 -30.88 7.56
CA ILE A 6 20.22 -30.89 7.57
C ILE A 6 19.59 -29.56 7.07
N VAL A 7 20.35 -28.48 6.97
CA VAL A 7 19.78 -27.15 6.67
C VAL A 7 19.41 -26.95 5.18
N LEU A 8 20.01 -27.71 4.25
CA LEU A 8 19.78 -27.53 2.81
C LEU A 8 18.77 -28.52 2.18
N ARG A 9 18.38 -29.61 2.86
CA ARG A 9 17.38 -30.56 2.33
C ARG A 9 15.91 -30.17 2.58
N ARG A 10 15.63 -29.09 3.32
CA ARG A 10 14.26 -28.70 3.75
C ARG A 10 13.87 -27.26 3.43
N VAL A 11 14.51 -26.61 2.44
CA VAL A 11 14.11 -25.27 1.98
C VAL A 11 12.87 -25.33 1.07
N GLY A 12 12.62 -26.49 0.44
CA GLY A 12 11.50 -26.69 -0.49
C GLY A 12 10.11 -26.39 0.09
N PRO A 13 9.71 -26.98 1.23
CA PRO A 13 8.33 -26.85 1.72
C PRO A 13 7.92 -25.42 2.10
N PRO A 14 8.70 -24.63 2.87
CA PRO A 14 8.30 -23.26 3.20
C PRO A 14 8.23 -22.35 1.99
N VAL A 15 9.17 -22.48 1.04
CA VAL A 15 9.17 -21.69 -0.20
C VAL A 15 7.98 -22.06 -1.08
N LEU A 16 7.69 -23.35 -1.25
CA LEU A 16 6.53 -23.81 -2.00
C LEU A 16 5.22 -23.29 -1.39
N ILE A 17 5.08 -23.35 -0.07
CA ILE A 17 3.88 -22.83 0.63
C ILE A 17 3.78 -21.31 0.49
N ALA A 18 4.89 -20.59 0.56
CA ALA A 18 4.93 -19.14 0.33
C ALA A 18 4.50 -18.78 -1.11
N LEU A 19 4.94 -19.55 -2.11
CA LEU A 19 4.51 -19.41 -3.50
C LEU A 19 3.02 -19.75 -3.68
N LEU A 20 2.53 -20.81 -3.03
CA LEU A 20 1.10 -21.15 -3.05
C LEU A 20 0.24 -20.07 -2.39
N THR A 21 0.74 -19.48 -1.31
CA THR A 21 0.09 -18.33 -0.65
C THR A 21 -0.05 -17.16 -1.61
N ALA A 22 1.03 -16.83 -2.33
CA ALA A 22 1.00 -15.78 -3.34
C ALA A 22 0.05 -16.14 -4.50
N ALA A 23 0.07 -17.39 -4.97
CA ALA A 23 -0.82 -17.85 -6.03
C ALA A 23 -2.30 -17.74 -5.65
N VAL A 24 -2.66 -18.09 -4.41
CA VAL A 24 -4.03 -17.95 -3.89
C VAL A 24 -4.47 -16.48 -3.84
N LEU A 25 -3.59 -15.57 -3.41
CA LEU A 25 -3.90 -14.13 -3.36
C LEU A 25 -3.94 -13.48 -4.76
N CYS A 26 -3.16 -13.98 -5.72
CA CYS A 26 -3.16 -13.50 -7.11
C CYS A 26 -4.25 -14.17 -7.95
N LEU A 27 -4.90 -15.23 -7.45
CA LEU A 27 -5.93 -15.98 -8.18
C LEU A 27 -7.04 -15.07 -8.76
N PRO A 28 -7.51 -14.01 -8.08
CA PRO A 28 -8.54 -13.15 -8.64
C PRO A 28 -8.16 -12.47 -9.95
N SER A 29 -6.88 -12.14 -10.14
CA SER A 29 -6.38 -11.60 -11.39
C SER A 29 -6.65 -12.51 -12.59
N PHE A 30 -6.65 -13.83 -12.37
CA PHE A 30 -6.92 -14.80 -13.43
C PHE A 30 -8.40 -15.17 -13.53
N LEU A 31 -9.11 -15.20 -12.41
CA LEU A 31 -10.52 -15.62 -12.37
C LEU A 31 -11.49 -14.53 -12.84
N MET A 32 -11.21 -13.26 -12.59
CA MET A 32 -12.11 -12.16 -12.99
C MET A 32 -12.35 -12.12 -14.50
N PRO A 33 -11.32 -12.19 -15.38
CA PRO A 33 -11.55 -12.29 -16.82
C PRO A 33 -12.38 -13.51 -17.23
N LEU A 34 -12.19 -14.66 -16.55
CA LEU A 34 -12.95 -15.87 -16.83
C LEU A 34 -14.43 -15.73 -16.44
N TYR A 35 -14.72 -15.16 -15.26
CA TYR A 35 -16.09 -14.85 -14.85
C TYR A 35 -16.73 -13.89 -15.83
N ARG A 36 -16.04 -12.82 -16.20
CA ARG A 36 -16.57 -11.81 -17.13
C ARG A 36 -16.89 -12.42 -18.50
N ASN A 37 -15.98 -13.19 -19.09
CA ASN A 37 -16.22 -13.92 -20.34
C ASN A 37 -17.43 -14.87 -20.26
N PHE A 38 -17.59 -15.56 -19.13
CA PHE A 38 -18.75 -16.44 -18.92
C PHE A 38 -20.07 -15.66 -18.88
N TYR A 39 -20.12 -14.55 -18.14
CA TYR A 39 -21.32 -13.72 -18.04
C TYR A 39 -21.64 -12.97 -19.34
N GLU A 40 -20.63 -12.49 -20.07
CA GLU A 40 -20.80 -11.85 -21.37
C GLU A 40 -21.45 -12.79 -22.40
N ARG A 41 -21.00 -14.05 -22.47
CA ARG A 41 -21.61 -15.06 -23.36
C ARG A 41 -23.05 -15.38 -22.99
N LYS A 42 -23.39 -15.35 -21.69
CA LYS A 42 -24.71 -15.72 -21.19
C LYS A 42 -25.71 -14.57 -21.23
N PHE A 43 -25.24 -13.34 -21.08
CA PHE A 43 -26.06 -12.12 -21.03
C PHE A 43 -25.53 -11.04 -21.99
N PRO A 44 -25.44 -11.32 -23.30
CA PRO A 44 -24.75 -10.44 -24.26
C PRO A 44 -25.34 -9.03 -24.32
N GLN A 45 -26.66 -8.91 -24.14
CA GLN A 45 -27.35 -7.60 -24.14
C GLN A 45 -26.98 -6.71 -22.93
N HIS A 46 -26.56 -7.30 -21.80
CA HIS A 46 -26.10 -6.54 -20.64
C HIS A 46 -24.63 -6.12 -20.75
N PHE A 47 -23.81 -6.90 -21.47
CA PHE A 47 -22.36 -6.68 -21.58
C PHE A 47 -21.93 -6.03 -22.90
N SER A 48 -22.84 -5.82 -23.85
CA SER A 48 -22.52 -5.21 -25.16
C SER A 48 -21.98 -3.77 -25.07
N SER A 49 -22.30 -3.03 -24.01
CA SER A 49 -21.75 -1.69 -23.73
C SER A 49 -20.45 -1.73 -22.91
N TRP A 50 -20.11 -2.87 -22.31
CA TRP A 50 -18.94 -3.10 -21.44
C TRP A 50 -18.11 -4.32 -21.91
N PRO A 51 -17.63 -4.33 -23.17
CA PRO A 51 -16.82 -5.43 -23.71
C PRO A 51 -15.49 -5.58 -22.97
N LEU A 52 -14.90 -6.76 -23.10
CA LEU A 52 -13.63 -7.13 -22.49
C LEU A 52 -12.52 -7.02 -23.54
N ASN A 53 -12.02 -5.82 -23.87
CA ASN A 53 -10.96 -5.67 -24.89
C ASN A 53 -9.52 -5.62 -24.34
N GLY A 54 -9.33 -6.02 -23.08
CA GLY A 54 -8.20 -6.89 -22.73
C GLY A 54 -6.87 -6.22 -22.40
N ARG A 55 -6.85 -5.00 -21.84
CA ARG A 55 -5.59 -4.45 -21.25
C ARG A 55 -5.66 -4.02 -19.79
N PHE A 56 -6.85 -3.83 -19.22
CA PHE A 56 -7.03 -3.07 -17.98
C PHE A 56 -8.01 -3.73 -17.01
N THR A 57 -7.75 -4.99 -16.67
CA THR A 57 -8.64 -5.84 -15.90
C THR A 57 -8.35 -5.84 -14.40
N HIS A 58 -7.30 -5.16 -13.91
CA HIS A 58 -6.99 -5.11 -12.47
C HIS A 58 -7.16 -3.75 -11.81
N PHE A 59 -7.48 -2.71 -12.57
CA PHE A 59 -7.81 -1.40 -12.01
C PHE A 59 -9.33 -1.22 -12.00
N ALA A 60 -9.89 -0.99 -10.81
CA ALA A 60 -11.31 -0.76 -10.67
C ALA A 60 -11.71 0.52 -11.43
N TRP A 61 -12.71 0.41 -12.29
CA TRP A 61 -13.19 1.55 -13.10
C TRP A 61 -13.94 2.59 -12.25
N ASP A 62 -14.47 2.21 -11.09
CA ASP A 62 -15.39 3.04 -10.30
C ASP A 62 -14.70 4.02 -9.33
N GLY A 63 -13.40 4.29 -9.49
CA GLY A 63 -12.69 5.28 -8.66
C GLY A 63 -12.56 4.91 -7.18
N GLU A 64 -13.15 3.81 -6.70
CA GLU A 64 -13.10 3.37 -5.29
C GLU A 64 -11.66 3.09 -4.80
N HIS A 65 -10.69 3.07 -5.71
CA HIS A 65 -9.27 2.84 -5.46
C HIS A 65 -8.38 3.94 -6.09
N GLU A 66 -8.75 5.22 -5.95
CA GLU A 66 -7.98 6.38 -6.47
C GLU A 66 -6.47 6.28 -6.14
N ASP A 67 -6.12 5.78 -4.95
CA ASP A 67 -4.73 5.54 -4.54
C ASP A 67 -4.02 4.57 -5.51
N GLU A 68 -4.61 3.40 -5.81
CA GLU A 68 -3.97 2.37 -6.65
C GLU A 68 -3.78 2.85 -8.09
N ILE A 69 -4.74 3.61 -8.63
CA ILE A 69 -4.63 4.24 -9.95
C ILE A 69 -3.48 5.25 -9.96
N THR A 70 -3.39 6.09 -8.93
CA THR A 70 -2.29 7.06 -8.77
C THR A 70 -0.93 6.37 -8.65
N TYR A 71 -0.87 5.26 -7.89
CA TYR A 71 0.38 4.50 -7.73
C TYR A 71 0.81 3.82 -9.04
N ALA A 72 -0.14 3.25 -9.79
CA ALA A 72 0.13 2.65 -11.10
C ALA A 72 0.60 3.69 -12.13
N ALA A 73 -0.02 4.86 -12.16
CA ALA A 73 0.35 5.97 -13.03
C ALA A 73 1.82 6.40 -12.81
N ARG A 74 2.22 6.57 -11.55
CA ARG A 74 3.61 6.93 -11.19
C ARG A 74 4.61 5.81 -11.43
N ALA A 75 4.20 4.55 -11.28
CA ALA A 75 5.02 3.40 -11.64
C ALA A 75 5.25 3.32 -13.16
N LEU A 76 4.24 3.60 -13.97
CA LEU A 76 4.36 3.70 -15.43
C LEU A 76 5.30 4.84 -15.86
N GLU A 77 5.19 6.00 -15.23
CA GLU A 77 6.15 7.11 -15.43
C GLU A 77 7.58 6.66 -15.13
N SER A 78 7.78 5.95 -14.01
CA SER A 78 9.09 5.39 -13.68
C SER A 78 9.57 4.35 -14.70
N ALA A 79 8.67 3.51 -15.21
CA ALA A 79 9.00 2.53 -16.23
C ALA A 79 9.50 3.17 -17.52
N ARG A 80 8.94 4.33 -17.92
CA ARG A 80 9.34 5.06 -19.13
C ARG A 80 10.59 5.90 -18.91
N HIS A 81 10.58 6.74 -17.88
CA HIS A 81 11.56 7.81 -17.72
C HIS A 81 12.66 7.51 -16.71
N GLY A 82 12.45 6.52 -15.83
CA GLY A 82 13.30 6.24 -14.67
C GLY A 82 12.72 6.88 -13.40
N PRO A 83 12.81 8.22 -13.22
CA PRO A 83 12.23 8.88 -12.06
C PRO A 83 10.68 8.85 -12.08
N PRO A 84 10.01 8.64 -10.93
CA PRO A 84 8.55 8.60 -10.83
C PRO A 84 7.95 10.00 -10.72
N TYR A 85 8.06 10.80 -11.78
CA TYR A 85 7.44 12.12 -11.85
C TYR A 85 5.92 12.05 -11.69
N SER A 86 5.28 13.19 -11.40
CA SER A 86 3.82 13.26 -11.40
C SER A 86 3.32 13.24 -12.85
N PRO A 87 2.51 12.24 -13.27
CA PRO A 87 1.90 12.28 -14.60
C PRO A 87 0.75 13.29 -14.71
N TYR A 88 0.32 13.83 -13.56
CA TYR A 88 -0.79 14.76 -13.46
C TYR A 88 -0.33 16.22 -13.42
N VAL A 89 0.97 16.51 -13.34
CA VAL A 89 1.45 17.89 -13.32
C VAL A 89 2.69 18.00 -14.21
N LEU A 90 2.52 18.66 -15.36
CA LEU A 90 3.53 18.68 -16.44
C LEU A 90 4.91 19.20 -16.00
N GLU A 91 4.91 20.19 -15.09
CA GLU A 91 6.10 20.89 -14.63
C GLU A 91 6.62 20.36 -13.29
N ASP A 92 5.95 19.41 -12.64
CA ASP A 92 6.27 19.04 -11.27
C ASP A 92 7.44 18.04 -11.21
N ARG A 93 8.64 18.61 -11.25
CA ARG A 93 9.92 17.95 -10.97
C ARG A 93 10.33 18.12 -9.51
N SER A 94 9.38 18.37 -8.60
CA SER A 94 9.69 18.59 -7.18
C SER A 94 10.51 17.42 -6.62
N PRO A 95 11.72 17.70 -6.08
CA PRO A 95 12.54 16.68 -5.41
C PRO A 95 11.78 15.99 -4.27
N ARG A 96 10.86 16.70 -3.63
CA ARG A 96 10.01 16.18 -2.55
C ARG A 96 9.09 15.08 -3.06
N LEU A 97 8.34 15.34 -4.12
CA LEU A 97 7.48 14.35 -4.77
C LEU A 97 8.25 13.16 -5.30
N LEU A 98 9.39 13.43 -5.95
CA LEU A 98 10.27 12.38 -6.46
C LEU A 98 10.73 11.43 -5.36
N SER A 99 11.11 11.97 -4.21
CA SER A 99 11.63 11.17 -3.09
C SER A 99 10.55 10.37 -2.34
N ARG A 100 9.28 10.78 -2.40
CA ARG A 100 8.17 10.10 -1.71
C ARG A 100 7.80 8.82 -2.44
N ASP A 101 7.91 7.70 -1.72
CA ASP A 101 7.68 6.34 -2.22
C ASP A 101 8.53 5.98 -3.46
N LEU A 102 9.67 6.68 -3.65
CA LEU A 102 10.59 6.54 -4.78
C LEU A 102 10.96 5.08 -5.06
N LEU A 103 11.41 4.35 -4.04
CA LEU A 103 11.85 2.98 -4.20
C LEU A 103 10.69 2.06 -4.57
N SER A 104 9.49 2.30 -4.01
CA SER A 104 8.26 1.58 -4.39
C SER A 104 7.96 1.75 -5.89
N PHE A 105 8.02 2.99 -6.39
CA PHE A 105 7.76 3.26 -7.81
C PHE A 105 8.86 2.74 -8.72
N LEU A 106 10.13 2.85 -8.35
CA LEU A 106 11.25 2.32 -9.15
C LEU A 106 11.15 0.80 -9.27
N MET A 107 10.88 0.10 -8.15
CA MET A 107 10.72 -1.35 -8.15
C MET A 107 9.56 -1.76 -9.04
N LEU A 108 8.41 -1.09 -8.92
CA LEU A 108 7.27 -1.31 -9.82
C LEU A 108 7.61 -0.99 -11.27
N GLY A 109 8.26 0.14 -11.53
CA GLY A 109 8.67 0.56 -12.87
C GLY A 109 9.52 -0.50 -13.58
N VAL A 110 10.38 -1.23 -12.85
CA VAL A 110 11.12 -2.38 -13.39
C VAL A 110 10.17 -3.50 -13.85
N PHE A 111 9.16 -3.87 -13.06
CA PHE A 111 8.16 -4.85 -13.47
C PHE A 111 7.37 -4.35 -14.69
N PHE A 112 6.88 -3.11 -14.66
CA PHE A 112 6.12 -2.53 -15.77
C PHE A 112 6.93 -2.48 -17.07
N ARG A 113 8.23 -2.13 -17.00
CA ARG A 113 9.14 -2.16 -18.14
C ARG A 113 9.38 -3.59 -18.66
N THR A 114 9.42 -4.57 -17.77
CA THR A 114 9.70 -5.98 -18.13
C THR A 114 8.50 -6.65 -18.79
N PHE A 115 7.29 -6.39 -18.30
CA PHE A 115 6.07 -7.05 -18.77
C PHE A 115 5.30 -6.25 -19.84
N ALA A 116 5.55 -4.94 -19.97
CA ALA A 116 4.87 -4.03 -20.91
C ALA A 116 3.33 -4.00 -20.80
N ASP A 117 2.80 -4.64 -19.75
CA ASP A 117 1.38 -4.79 -19.42
C ASP A 117 1.24 -4.53 -17.91
N PRO A 118 0.50 -3.47 -17.51
CA PRO A 118 0.25 -3.14 -16.10
C PRO A 118 -0.31 -4.31 -15.29
N ASP A 119 -1.24 -5.09 -15.85
CA ASP A 119 -1.91 -6.17 -15.16
C ASP A 119 -0.92 -7.30 -14.83
N GLN A 120 -0.10 -7.68 -15.82
CA GLN A 120 0.94 -8.72 -15.65
C GLN A 120 2.06 -8.25 -14.72
N ALA A 121 2.48 -6.99 -14.83
CA ALA A 121 3.47 -6.40 -13.93
C ALA A 121 3.00 -6.45 -12.47
N TRP A 122 1.70 -6.17 -12.23
CA TRP A 122 1.08 -6.25 -10.90
C TRP A 122 1.15 -7.65 -10.31
N VAL A 123 0.74 -8.65 -11.10
CA VAL A 123 0.75 -10.06 -10.68
C VAL A 123 2.19 -10.53 -10.43
N ALA A 124 3.10 -10.24 -11.35
CA ALA A 124 4.51 -10.63 -11.22
C ALA A 124 5.15 -10.07 -9.96
N ALA A 125 4.91 -8.78 -9.67
CA ALA A 125 5.43 -8.14 -8.48
C ALA A 125 4.86 -8.79 -7.20
N ARG A 126 3.58 -9.19 -7.17
CA ARG A 126 3.00 -9.94 -6.04
C ARG A 126 3.67 -11.29 -5.82
N PHE A 127 3.97 -12.02 -6.90
CA PHE A 127 4.68 -13.29 -6.84
C PHE A 127 6.13 -13.17 -6.36
N VAL A 128 6.70 -11.97 -6.31
CA VAL A 128 8.01 -11.71 -5.70
C VAL A 128 7.87 -11.32 -4.23
N PHE A 129 7.00 -10.35 -3.93
CA PHE A 129 7.00 -9.75 -2.58
C PHE A 129 6.14 -10.47 -1.55
N LEU A 130 5.03 -11.12 -1.94
CA LEU A 130 4.21 -11.87 -1.00
C LEU A 130 4.94 -13.10 -0.43
N PRO A 131 5.63 -13.92 -1.25
CA PRO A 131 6.43 -15.01 -0.70
C PRO A 131 7.52 -14.50 0.25
N LEU A 132 8.15 -13.37 -0.07
CA LEU A 132 9.12 -12.74 0.81
C LEU A 132 8.50 -12.36 2.16
N ALA A 133 7.30 -11.76 2.17
CA ALA A 133 6.56 -11.44 3.39
C ALA A 133 6.34 -12.69 4.26
N VAL A 134 5.82 -13.77 3.65
CA VAL A 134 5.57 -15.05 4.34
C VAL A 134 6.87 -15.61 4.93
N LEU A 135 7.95 -15.61 4.15
CA LEU A 135 9.24 -16.13 4.59
C LEU A 135 9.87 -15.27 5.71
N CYS A 136 9.69 -13.95 5.68
CA CYS A 136 10.14 -13.07 6.75
C CYS A 136 9.35 -13.31 8.05
N ILE A 137 8.01 -13.43 7.99
CA ILE A 137 7.19 -13.75 9.18
C ILE A 137 7.56 -15.13 9.72
N TYR A 138 7.71 -16.12 8.84
CA TYR A 138 8.19 -17.46 9.18
C TYR A 138 9.55 -17.40 9.91
N GLY A 139 10.50 -16.65 9.36
CA GLY A 139 11.81 -16.42 9.97
C GLY A 139 11.71 -15.76 11.36
N LEU A 140 10.87 -14.73 11.51
CA LEU A 140 10.65 -14.05 12.80
C LEU A 140 10.10 -15.00 13.86
N LEU A 141 9.18 -15.90 13.48
CA LEU A 141 8.60 -16.92 14.36
C LEU A 141 9.64 -17.99 14.74
N LEU A 142 10.48 -18.43 13.80
CA LEU A 142 11.60 -19.33 14.10
C LEU A 142 12.61 -18.68 15.05
N LEU A 143 12.92 -17.39 14.87
CA LEU A 143 13.79 -16.65 15.79
C LEU A 143 13.20 -16.55 17.20
N ALA A 144 11.87 -16.60 17.30
CA ALA A 144 11.15 -16.63 18.56
C ALA A 144 11.01 -18.04 19.16
N GLU A 145 11.68 -19.05 18.59
CA GLU A 145 11.65 -20.46 19.00
C GLU A 145 10.28 -21.15 18.79
N VAL A 146 9.45 -20.62 17.88
CA VAL A 146 8.26 -21.34 17.42
C VAL A 146 8.68 -22.47 16.50
N ARG A 147 8.04 -23.64 16.64
CA ARG A 147 8.42 -24.83 15.89
C ARG A 147 8.07 -24.67 14.40
N PRO A 148 8.80 -25.30 13.45
CA PRO A 148 8.70 -24.99 12.03
C PRO A 148 7.29 -25.09 11.43
N ARG A 149 6.53 -26.16 11.67
CA ARG A 149 5.21 -26.28 11.03
C ARG A 149 4.19 -25.27 11.59
N GLN A 150 4.29 -24.98 12.89
CA GLN A 150 3.49 -23.93 13.55
C GLN A 150 3.83 -22.55 13.00
N ALA A 151 5.12 -22.26 12.85
CA ALA A 151 5.61 -21.00 12.32
C ALA A 151 5.11 -20.79 10.89
N LEU A 152 5.13 -21.84 10.06
CA LEU A 152 4.64 -21.78 8.69
C LEU A 152 3.12 -21.54 8.65
N PHE A 153 2.35 -22.28 9.45
CA PHE A 153 0.91 -22.06 9.59
C PHE A 153 0.60 -20.61 9.97
N ALA A 154 1.23 -20.08 11.01
CA ALA A 154 1.01 -18.72 11.46
C ALA A 154 1.43 -17.68 10.42
N ALA A 155 2.55 -17.87 9.72
CA ALA A 155 2.97 -16.96 8.66
C ALA A 155 1.94 -16.90 7.52
N VAL A 156 1.42 -18.06 7.11
CA VAL A 156 0.37 -18.16 6.09
C VAL A 156 -0.92 -17.48 6.54
N VAL A 157 -1.37 -17.74 7.78
CA VAL A 157 -2.60 -17.14 8.32
C VAL A 157 -2.48 -15.63 8.45
N LEU A 158 -1.35 -15.13 8.96
CA LEU A 158 -1.11 -13.69 9.13
C LEU A 158 -1.12 -12.94 7.79
N ILE A 159 -0.72 -13.57 6.68
CA ILE A 159 -0.77 -12.96 5.35
C ILE A 159 -2.15 -13.12 4.71
N LEU A 160 -2.70 -14.33 4.67
CA LEU A 160 -3.97 -14.62 3.97
C LEU A 160 -5.20 -13.99 4.63
N PHE A 161 -5.14 -13.71 5.94
CA PHE A 161 -6.27 -13.21 6.72
C PHE A 161 -5.94 -11.89 7.44
N ASN A 162 -4.91 -11.15 6.99
CA ASN A 162 -4.54 -9.86 7.59
C ASN A 162 -5.73 -8.89 7.63
N ASP A 163 -6.55 -8.88 6.58
CA ASP A 163 -7.79 -8.09 6.45
C ASP A 163 -8.88 -8.45 7.48
N ALA A 164 -8.93 -9.72 7.91
CA ALA A 164 -9.81 -10.17 8.98
C ALA A 164 -9.22 -9.91 10.37
N LEU A 165 -7.89 -9.83 10.47
CA LEU A 165 -7.19 -9.58 11.73
C LEU A 165 -7.18 -8.08 12.09
N LEU A 166 -7.05 -7.18 11.12
CA LEU A 166 -7.02 -5.73 11.33
C LEU A 166 -8.22 -5.19 12.15
N PRO A 167 -9.48 -5.59 11.88
CA PRO A 167 -10.64 -5.11 12.64
C PRO A 167 -10.67 -5.56 14.11
N LEU A 168 -10.06 -6.70 14.45
CA LEU A 168 -10.08 -7.26 15.82
C LEU A 168 -9.41 -6.36 16.86
N VAL A 169 -8.61 -5.39 16.41
CA VAL A 169 -7.84 -4.48 17.27
C VAL A 169 -8.33 -3.04 17.14
N ASN A 170 -9.42 -2.80 16.39
CA ASN A 170 -10.05 -1.48 16.34
C ASN A 170 -10.91 -1.25 17.60
N PHE A 171 -10.28 -0.66 18.62
CA PHE A 171 -10.85 -0.50 19.98
C PHE A 171 -12.06 0.40 20.09
N THR A 172 -12.42 1.15 19.06
CA THR A 172 -13.59 2.04 19.12
C THR A 172 -14.89 1.25 19.32
N ALA A 173 -14.94 -0.02 18.91
CA ALA A 173 -16.03 -0.93 19.24
C ALA A 173 -15.61 -2.41 19.06
N PRO A 174 -15.16 -3.13 20.12
CA PRO A 174 -14.63 -4.49 20.00
C PRO A 174 -15.65 -5.51 19.46
N LEU A 175 -16.94 -5.35 19.76
CA LEU A 175 -18.01 -6.18 19.18
C LEU A 175 -18.19 -5.92 17.67
N VAL A 176 -18.01 -4.67 17.23
CA VAL A 176 -18.02 -4.33 15.81
C VAL A 176 -16.75 -4.87 15.15
N GLY A 177 -15.59 -4.77 15.79
CA GLY A 177 -14.34 -5.36 15.34
C GLY A 177 -14.44 -6.88 15.16
N LEU A 178 -15.00 -7.60 16.15
CA LEU A 178 -15.25 -9.04 16.06
C LEU A 178 -16.29 -9.37 14.98
N LYS A 179 -17.40 -8.63 14.91
CA LYS A 179 -18.40 -8.82 13.85
C LYS A 179 -17.77 -8.63 12.46
N THR A 180 -16.97 -7.58 12.28
CA THR A 180 -16.28 -7.27 11.02
C THR A 180 -15.21 -8.31 10.71
N ALA A 181 -14.47 -8.80 11.70
CA ALA A 181 -13.49 -9.86 11.52
C ALA A 181 -14.13 -11.20 11.16
N LEU A 182 -15.19 -11.61 11.87
CA LEU A 182 -15.97 -12.81 11.53
C LEU A 182 -16.59 -12.66 10.14
N ARG A 183 -17.08 -11.47 9.81
CA ARG A 183 -17.53 -11.13 8.46
C ARG A 183 -16.38 -11.30 7.46
N HIS A 184 -15.18 -10.77 7.67
CA HIS A 184 -14.10 -10.93 6.69
C HIS A 184 -13.56 -12.38 6.61
N ALA A 185 -13.58 -13.12 7.73
CA ALA A 185 -13.11 -14.50 7.81
C ALA A 185 -14.08 -15.53 7.23
N PHE A 186 -15.40 -15.37 7.46
CA PHE A 186 -16.44 -16.33 7.07
C PHE A 186 -17.28 -15.87 5.88
N TRP A 187 -17.34 -14.57 5.60
CA TRP A 187 -18.09 -14.08 4.46
C TRP A 187 -17.27 -14.33 3.20
N LEU A 188 -17.76 -15.27 2.40
CA LEU A 188 -17.43 -15.36 0.97
C LEU A 188 -17.76 -14.03 0.24
N LEU A 189 -18.46 -13.08 0.87
CA LEU A 189 -18.89 -11.77 0.36
C LEU A 189 -18.29 -10.56 1.11
N GLY A 190 -17.01 -10.61 1.52
CA GLY A 190 -16.34 -9.48 2.19
C GLY A 190 -16.30 -8.20 1.34
N PRO A 191 -16.22 -6.99 1.96
CA PRO A 191 -16.13 -5.74 1.22
C PRO A 191 -14.85 -5.71 0.36
N ALA A 192 -15.03 -5.44 -0.92
CA ALA A 192 -13.99 -5.39 -1.96
C ALA A 192 -12.75 -4.58 -1.55
N ALA A 193 -13.00 -3.49 -0.84
CA ALA A 193 -12.00 -2.49 -0.47
C ALA A 193 -10.93 -2.97 0.51
N GLU A 194 -11.14 -4.09 1.23
CA GLU A 194 -10.23 -4.53 2.30
C GLU A 194 -9.43 -5.80 1.98
N PHE A 195 -9.74 -6.50 0.89
CA PHE A 195 -9.07 -7.75 0.52
C PHE A 195 -7.72 -7.49 -0.16
N ILE A 196 -6.62 -7.86 0.49
CA ILE A 196 -5.22 -7.66 0.03
C ILE A 196 -4.90 -8.37 -1.30
N GLY A 197 -5.80 -9.23 -1.81
CA GLY A 197 -5.61 -10.01 -3.03
C GLY A 197 -5.31 -9.16 -4.28
N PRO A 198 -6.30 -8.72 -5.09
CA PRO A 198 -6.05 -7.93 -6.29
C PRO A 198 -5.92 -6.43 -6.01
N THR A 199 -6.31 -5.93 -4.84
CA THR A 199 -6.24 -4.50 -4.46
C THR A 199 -5.05 -4.24 -3.52
N ARG A 200 -4.67 -2.98 -3.34
CA ARG A 200 -3.70 -2.52 -2.32
C ARG A 200 -2.28 -3.08 -2.51
N PHE A 201 -1.68 -2.85 -3.67
CA PHE A 201 -0.38 -3.44 -4.02
C PHE A 201 0.81 -2.76 -3.32
N VAL A 202 0.87 -1.43 -3.28
CA VAL A 202 2.03 -0.77 -2.67
C VAL A 202 2.07 -0.99 -1.16
N ASN A 203 0.88 -1.06 -0.55
CA ASN A 203 0.70 -1.46 0.83
C ASN A 203 -0.37 -2.55 0.93
N PRO A 204 -0.06 -3.79 1.31
CA PRO A 204 1.14 -4.22 2.03
C PRO A 204 2.22 -4.89 1.19
N CYS A 205 2.02 -5.11 -0.12
CA CYS A 205 2.87 -6.06 -0.85
C CYS A 205 4.33 -5.59 -0.95
N LEU A 206 4.63 -4.30 -1.10
CA LEU A 206 6.01 -3.81 -1.17
C LEU A 206 6.57 -3.36 0.18
N SER A 207 5.76 -2.62 0.95
CA SER A 207 6.24 -1.91 2.13
C SER A 207 6.49 -2.83 3.34
N VAL A 208 5.65 -3.85 3.52
CA VAL A 208 5.72 -4.77 4.66
C VAL A 208 6.91 -5.74 4.58
N PRO A 209 7.24 -6.38 3.44
CA PRO A 209 8.41 -7.26 3.37
C PRO A 209 9.72 -6.57 3.70
N LEU A 210 9.89 -5.31 3.28
CA LEU A 210 11.10 -4.54 3.59
C LEU A 210 11.21 -4.25 5.10
N LEU A 211 10.09 -3.84 5.73
CA LEU A 211 10.02 -3.66 7.18
C LEU A 211 10.32 -4.96 7.94
N LEU A 212 9.71 -6.07 7.52
CA LEU A 212 9.91 -7.37 8.14
C LEU A 212 11.35 -7.86 7.98
N SER A 213 11.98 -7.60 6.83
CA SER A 213 13.39 -7.92 6.58
C SER A 213 14.32 -7.11 7.48
N ALA A 214 14.12 -5.79 7.56
CA ALA A 214 14.90 -4.92 8.45
C ALA A 214 14.72 -5.33 9.92
N SER A 215 13.49 -5.68 10.32
CA SER A 215 13.14 -6.17 11.66
C SER A 215 13.79 -7.51 11.99
N LEU A 216 13.77 -8.47 11.05
CA LEU A 216 14.38 -9.79 11.21
C LEU A 216 15.88 -9.66 11.50
N LEU A 217 16.57 -8.80 10.74
CA LEU A 217 18.00 -8.53 10.94
C LEU A 217 18.25 -7.81 12.28
N ALA A 218 17.43 -6.81 12.65
CA ALA A 218 17.55 -6.12 13.93
C ALA A 218 17.36 -7.05 15.14
N ILE A 219 16.41 -7.98 15.06
CA ILE A 219 16.19 -9.02 16.08
C ILE A 219 17.38 -9.97 16.14
N GLN A 220 17.89 -10.43 14.99
CA GLN A 220 19.07 -11.31 14.93
C GLN A 220 20.28 -10.66 15.60
N ILE A 221 20.57 -9.38 15.30
CA ILE A 221 21.63 -8.61 15.95
C ILE A 221 21.42 -8.54 17.47
N SER A 222 20.18 -8.38 17.93
CA SER A 222 19.84 -8.30 19.35
C SER A 222 20.03 -9.63 20.10
N ARG A 223 20.16 -10.76 19.39
CA ARG A 223 20.42 -12.09 19.95
C ARG A 223 21.91 -12.43 19.99
N GLU A 224 22.68 -11.94 19.02
CA GLU A 224 24.11 -12.22 18.89
C GLU A 224 24.94 -11.42 19.89
N GLU A 225 26.10 -11.95 20.28
CA GLU A 225 27.03 -11.19 21.09
C GLU A 225 27.59 -10.00 20.29
N PRO A 226 27.75 -8.81 20.90
CA PRO A 226 28.15 -7.58 20.19
C PRO A 226 29.52 -7.67 19.48
N ALA A 227 30.37 -8.64 19.84
CA ALA A 227 31.75 -8.76 19.38
C ALA A 227 31.94 -9.64 18.13
N LEU A 228 30.89 -10.33 17.65
CA LEU A 228 31.01 -11.22 16.49
C LEU A 228 31.02 -10.41 15.18
N ALA A 229 31.93 -10.78 14.26
CA ALA A 229 32.03 -10.15 12.94
C ALA A 229 30.73 -10.28 12.10
N GLY A 230 29.89 -11.28 12.38
CA GLY A 230 28.57 -11.47 11.76
C GLY A 230 27.59 -10.33 12.09
N SER A 231 27.58 -9.85 13.34
CA SER A 231 26.69 -8.80 13.84
C SER A 231 26.84 -7.48 13.07
N TRP A 232 28.04 -7.17 12.59
CA TRP A 232 28.32 -5.93 11.84
C TRP A 232 27.79 -5.96 10.41
N ARG A 233 27.87 -7.12 9.74
CA ARG A 233 27.29 -7.31 8.40
C ARG A 233 25.76 -7.19 8.45
N LEU A 234 25.16 -7.83 9.46
CA LEU A 234 23.72 -7.72 9.70
C LEU A 234 23.32 -6.28 10.04
N ALA A 235 24.13 -5.56 10.84
CA ALA A 235 23.87 -4.16 11.17
C ALA A 235 23.93 -3.24 9.94
N LEU A 236 24.91 -3.45 9.05
CA LEU A 236 24.99 -2.75 7.77
C LEU A 236 23.72 -2.97 6.94
N LEU A 237 23.32 -4.22 6.74
CA LEU A 237 22.14 -4.56 5.95
C LEU A 237 20.85 -4.01 6.59
N SER A 238 20.66 -4.21 7.90
CA SER A 238 19.48 -3.71 8.62
C SER A 238 19.40 -2.18 8.59
N GLY A 239 20.52 -1.48 8.73
CA GLY A 239 20.59 -0.03 8.62
C GLY A 239 20.28 0.49 7.22
N ILE A 240 20.79 -0.18 6.17
CA ILE A 240 20.48 0.14 4.77
C ILE A 240 18.99 -0.05 4.49
N LEU A 241 18.43 -1.21 4.85
CA LEU A 241 17.01 -1.47 4.64
C LEU A 241 16.15 -0.50 5.46
N GLY A 242 16.50 -0.26 6.72
CA GLY A 242 15.83 0.68 7.62
C GLY A 242 15.80 2.12 7.08
N GLY A 243 16.93 2.62 6.58
CA GLY A 243 17.00 3.93 5.93
C GLY A 243 16.23 3.97 4.61
N SER A 244 16.26 2.88 3.85
CA SER A 244 15.52 2.75 2.58
C SER A 244 14.00 2.79 2.77
N LEU A 245 13.48 2.45 3.96
CA LEU A 245 12.05 2.56 4.27
C LEU A 245 11.51 3.97 4.05
N ALA A 246 12.32 5.02 4.24
CA ALA A 246 11.90 6.41 4.01
C ALA A 246 11.47 6.65 2.55
N TYR A 247 12.10 5.92 1.62
CA TYR A 247 11.82 5.97 0.19
C TYR A 247 10.79 4.93 -0.25
N VAL A 248 10.28 4.10 0.67
CA VAL A 248 9.22 3.12 0.38
C VAL A 248 7.88 3.59 0.89
N HIS A 249 7.83 4.00 2.16
CA HIS A 249 6.69 4.68 2.76
C HIS A 249 7.02 5.33 4.10
N THR A 250 6.59 6.59 4.28
CA THR A 250 6.86 7.39 5.49
C THR A 250 6.40 6.71 6.77
N ASP A 251 5.20 6.11 6.77
CA ASP A 251 4.62 5.50 7.96
C ASP A 251 5.40 4.27 8.41
N VAL A 252 5.91 3.50 7.46
CA VAL A 252 6.72 2.30 7.71
C VAL A 252 8.09 2.69 8.26
N TRP A 253 8.72 3.71 7.68
CA TRP A 253 9.97 4.28 8.17
C TRP A 253 9.84 4.81 9.59
N ALA A 254 8.82 5.60 9.87
CA ALA A 254 8.60 6.19 11.19
C ALA A 254 8.46 5.11 12.28
N VAL A 255 7.69 4.05 12.01
CA VAL A 255 7.54 2.92 12.93
C VAL A 255 8.89 2.24 13.19
N PHE A 256 9.69 1.97 12.15
CA PHE A 256 10.99 1.32 12.30
C PHE A 256 11.98 2.17 13.10
N VAL A 257 12.10 3.46 12.78
CA VAL A 257 13.01 4.41 13.46
C VAL A 257 12.69 4.49 14.95
N VAL A 258 11.42 4.65 15.30
CA VAL A 258 11.01 4.72 16.71
C VAL A 258 11.24 3.36 17.40
N ALA A 259 10.91 2.24 16.75
CA ALA A 259 11.10 0.91 17.32
C ALA A 259 12.58 0.56 17.56
N ILE A 260 13.48 0.84 16.62
CA ILE A 260 14.92 0.60 16.80
C ILE A 260 15.50 1.49 17.91
N THR A 261 15.04 2.73 18.00
CA THR A 261 15.44 3.66 19.07
C THR A 261 15.00 3.15 20.44
N LEU A 262 13.74 2.72 20.58
CA LEU A 262 13.22 2.11 21.81
C LEU A 262 13.98 0.83 22.18
N THR A 263 14.38 0.04 21.18
CA THR A 263 15.18 -1.18 21.38
C THR A 263 16.57 -0.86 21.93
N ILE A 264 17.23 0.17 21.41
CA ILE A 264 18.54 0.64 21.91
C ILE A 264 18.41 1.21 23.32
N ILE A 265 17.41 2.06 23.58
CA ILE A 265 17.16 2.62 24.92
C ILE A 265 16.98 1.50 25.93
N ARG A 266 16.14 0.51 25.61
CA ARG A 266 15.95 -0.67 26.47
C ARG A 266 17.26 -1.43 26.70
N ALA A 267 18.05 -1.65 25.66
CA ALA A 267 19.33 -2.35 25.78
C ALA A 267 20.27 -1.61 26.75
N SER A 268 20.37 -0.28 26.63
CA SER A 268 21.17 0.58 27.52
C SER A 268 20.67 0.57 28.97
N LEU A 269 19.34 0.61 29.18
CA LEU A 269 18.74 0.58 30.52
C LEU A 269 18.88 -0.79 31.22
N SER A 270 19.12 -1.86 30.46
CA SER A 270 19.26 -3.22 31.02
C SER A 270 20.63 -3.49 31.68
N GLY A 271 21.50 -2.48 31.79
CA GLY A 271 22.84 -2.61 32.38
C GLY A 271 23.83 -3.42 31.54
N LYS A 272 23.43 -3.81 30.32
CA LYS A 272 24.32 -4.46 29.35
C LYS A 272 25.22 -3.42 28.69
N ALA A 273 26.44 -3.84 28.31
CA ALA A 273 27.33 -3.00 27.52
C ALA A 273 26.62 -2.45 26.27
N PHE A 274 26.93 -1.20 25.91
CA PHE A 274 26.36 -0.51 24.76
C PHE A 274 26.44 -1.37 23.49
N HIS A 275 25.30 -1.64 22.88
CA HIS A 275 25.19 -2.57 21.74
C HIS A 275 25.57 -1.87 20.43
N ARG A 276 26.87 -1.71 20.19
CA ARG A 276 27.43 -0.98 19.04
C ARG A 276 26.80 -1.36 17.68
N PRO A 277 26.53 -2.64 17.37
CA PRO A 277 25.85 -3.00 16.12
C PRO A 277 24.43 -2.43 15.99
N LEU A 278 23.62 -2.39 17.06
CA LEU A 278 22.27 -1.81 17.01
C LEU A 278 22.34 -0.29 16.85
N PHE A 279 23.31 0.35 17.49
CA PHE A 279 23.56 1.77 17.27
C PHE A 279 23.93 2.07 15.80
N MET A 280 24.75 1.22 15.17
CA MET A 280 25.06 1.34 13.75
C MET A 280 23.80 1.24 12.87
N VAL A 281 22.85 0.35 13.19
CA VAL A 281 21.56 0.27 12.48
C VAL A 281 20.85 1.63 12.54
N CYS A 282 20.75 2.23 13.74
CA CYS A 282 20.14 3.53 13.94
C CYS A 282 20.88 4.63 13.18
N ALA A 283 22.22 4.69 13.29
CA ALA A 283 23.05 5.69 12.63
C ALA A 283 22.94 5.61 11.09
N LEU A 284 23.01 4.41 10.51
CA LEU A 284 22.84 4.22 9.07
C LEU A 284 21.41 4.53 8.61
N THR A 285 20.40 4.14 9.38
CA THR A 285 19.01 4.49 9.10
C THR A 285 18.86 6.00 9.04
N ALA A 286 19.43 6.74 10.01
CA ALA A 286 19.42 8.20 10.05
C ALA A 286 20.15 8.80 8.85
N VAL A 287 21.37 8.35 8.55
CA VAL A 287 22.18 8.88 7.43
C VAL A 287 21.50 8.67 6.08
N ILE A 288 20.95 7.48 5.82
CA ILE A 288 20.32 7.15 4.53
C ILE A 288 18.95 7.86 4.38
N SER A 289 18.20 8.02 5.48
CA SER A 289 16.93 8.75 5.47
C SER A 289 17.08 10.27 5.53
N LEU A 290 18.27 10.79 5.85
CA LEU A 290 18.50 12.23 6.00
C LEU A 290 18.12 13.05 4.75
N PRO A 291 18.50 12.67 3.51
CA PRO A 291 18.09 13.43 2.32
C PRO A 291 16.57 13.48 2.18
N TRP A 292 15.89 12.36 2.41
CA TRP A 292 14.43 12.30 2.41
C TRP A 292 13.82 13.21 3.49
N TYR A 293 14.36 13.16 4.71
CA TYR A 293 13.88 13.98 5.83
C TYR A 293 14.09 15.47 5.59
N LEU A 294 15.22 15.88 5.00
CA LEU A 294 15.48 17.28 4.65
C LEU A 294 14.48 17.80 3.60
N LEU A 295 13.99 16.93 2.71
CA LEU A 295 13.01 17.30 1.68
C LEU A 295 11.55 17.21 2.16
N ASN A 296 11.23 16.30 3.08
CA ASN A 296 9.84 15.95 3.43
C ASN A 296 9.46 16.17 4.90
N GLY A 297 10.45 16.34 5.80
CA GLY A 297 10.24 16.37 7.25
C GLY A 297 9.42 17.57 7.73
N THR A 298 9.48 18.69 7.00
CA THR A 298 8.66 19.87 7.24
C THR A 298 7.71 20.07 6.08
N PRO A 299 6.45 19.62 6.19
CA PRO A 299 5.46 19.92 5.18
C PRO A 299 5.18 21.43 5.16
N ASP A 300 5.11 22.00 3.96
CA ASP A 300 4.63 23.34 3.71
C ASP A 300 3.16 23.46 4.14
N LEU A 301 2.84 24.62 4.71
CA LEU A 301 1.50 24.92 5.22
C LEU A 301 0.43 24.77 4.13
N ASP A 302 0.73 25.22 2.92
CA ASP A 302 -0.17 25.15 1.77
C ASP A 302 -0.54 23.71 1.41
N THR A 303 0.41 22.78 1.39
CA THR A 303 0.13 21.35 1.16
C THR A 303 -0.71 20.77 2.29
N LEU A 304 -0.46 21.14 3.55
CA LEU A 304 -1.29 20.69 4.67
C LEU A 304 -2.72 21.22 4.57
N LEU A 305 -2.89 22.49 4.21
CA LEU A 305 -4.21 23.09 4.02
C LEU A 305 -4.98 22.45 2.87
N ARG A 306 -4.32 22.18 1.73
CA ARG A 306 -4.94 21.50 0.58
C ARG A 306 -5.26 20.05 0.85
N GLY A 307 -4.41 19.38 1.62
CA GLY A 307 -4.69 18.02 2.08
C GLY A 307 -5.77 17.93 3.16
N GLN A 308 -6.45 19.05 3.45
CA GLN A 308 -7.49 19.15 4.49
C GLN A 308 -7.02 18.56 5.82
N VAL A 309 -5.74 18.75 6.13
CA VAL A 309 -5.15 18.23 7.35
C VAL A 309 -5.78 18.95 8.53
N VAL A 310 -6.24 18.17 9.51
CA VAL A 310 -6.88 18.71 10.71
C VAL A 310 -5.80 19.27 11.63
N PHE A 311 -5.77 20.60 11.79
CA PHE A 311 -4.86 21.30 12.70
C PHE A 311 -5.36 21.23 14.16
N GLU A 312 -5.34 20.03 14.72
CA GLU A 312 -5.75 19.79 16.10
C GLU A 312 -4.69 18.97 16.84
N ARG A 313 -4.39 19.38 18.07
CA ARG A 313 -3.64 18.56 19.03
C ARG A 313 -4.57 17.50 19.62
N ARG A 314 -4.81 16.44 18.85
CA ARG A 314 -5.69 15.36 19.25
C ARG A 314 -4.94 14.25 19.96
N PHE A 315 -5.34 13.92 21.19
CA PHE A 315 -4.94 12.68 21.85
C PHE A 315 -5.72 11.50 21.26
N TYR A 316 -5.04 10.38 21.00
CA TYR A 316 -5.67 9.17 20.49
C TYR A 316 -5.74 8.12 21.61
N PRO A 317 -6.90 7.91 22.26
CA PRO A 317 -7.01 7.00 23.41
C PRO A 317 -6.58 5.55 23.10
N SER A 318 -6.72 5.13 21.84
CA SER A 318 -6.21 3.85 21.34
C SER A 318 -4.71 3.64 21.58
N SER A 319 -3.92 4.71 21.72
CA SER A 319 -2.49 4.59 22.06
C SER A 319 -2.25 3.95 23.43
N LEU A 320 -3.18 4.11 24.37
CA LEU A 320 -3.09 3.49 25.70
C LEU A 320 -3.08 1.96 25.59
N PHE A 321 -3.85 1.41 24.65
CA PHE A 321 -3.80 -0.02 24.35
C PHE A 321 -2.41 -0.44 23.87
N TYR A 322 -1.81 0.29 22.92
CA TYR A 322 -0.49 -0.04 22.41
C TYR A 322 0.59 0.07 23.50
N PHE A 323 0.51 1.06 24.39
CA PHE A 323 1.40 1.15 25.54
C PHE A 323 1.19 0.02 26.54
N ALA A 324 -0.06 -0.35 26.84
CA ALA A 324 -0.36 -1.49 27.70
C ALA A 324 0.14 -2.80 27.09
N ALA A 325 -0.09 -3.01 25.79
CA ALA A 325 0.41 -4.16 25.05
C ALA A 325 1.94 -4.20 25.04
N ALA A 326 2.61 -3.07 24.77
CA ALA A 326 4.07 -2.96 24.85
C ALA A 326 4.57 -3.35 26.24
N PHE A 327 3.99 -2.81 27.30
CA PHE A 327 4.35 -3.13 28.69
C PHE A 327 4.18 -4.62 29.01
N LEU A 328 3.04 -5.21 28.64
CA LEU A 328 2.77 -6.64 28.83
C LEU A 328 3.77 -7.49 28.04
N LEU A 329 4.05 -7.13 26.79
CA LEU A 329 5.03 -7.83 25.96
C LEU A 329 6.45 -7.73 26.54
N LEU A 330 6.86 -6.57 27.08
CA LEU A 330 8.14 -6.43 27.77
C LEU A 330 8.23 -7.36 28.99
N ARG A 331 7.16 -7.45 29.79
CA ARG A 331 7.08 -8.38 30.94
C ARG A 331 7.15 -9.84 30.51
N CYS A 332 6.50 -10.20 29.42
CA CYS A 332 6.49 -11.57 28.89
C CYS A 332 7.75 -11.93 28.10
N ALA A 333 8.44 -10.95 27.53
CA ALA A 333 9.56 -11.16 26.62
C ALA A 333 10.71 -11.90 27.30
N ARG A 334 10.97 -11.65 28.59
CA ARG A 334 12.16 -12.17 29.30
C ARG A 334 13.43 -11.94 28.43
N ARG A 335 14.07 -13.00 27.92
CA ARG A 335 15.23 -12.99 27.02
C ARG A 335 14.88 -13.13 25.51
N ASN A 336 13.61 -13.23 25.15
CA ASN A 336 13.17 -13.37 23.76
C ASN A 336 13.25 -12.02 23.05
N ALA A 337 14.16 -11.91 22.08
CA ALA A 337 14.40 -10.70 21.31
C ALA A 337 13.21 -10.34 20.41
N THR A 338 12.53 -11.32 19.81
CA THR A 338 11.36 -11.08 18.95
C THR A 338 10.21 -10.42 19.70
N LEU A 339 9.84 -10.94 20.88
CA LEU A 339 8.80 -10.32 21.73
C LEU A 339 9.22 -8.92 22.21
N SER A 340 10.51 -8.73 22.47
CA SER A 340 11.07 -7.42 22.83
C SER A 340 10.94 -6.41 21.70
N TRP A 341 11.21 -6.83 20.46
CA TRP A 341 11.02 -6.01 19.27
C TRP A 341 9.55 -5.71 19.00
N CYS A 342 8.66 -6.70 19.12
CA CYS A 342 7.22 -6.49 18.99
C CYS A 342 6.70 -5.47 20.02
N ALA A 343 7.24 -5.49 21.24
CA ALA A 343 6.94 -4.49 22.25
C ALA A 343 7.42 -3.08 21.86
N ALA A 344 8.61 -2.99 21.25
CA ALA A 344 9.14 -1.72 20.74
C ALA A 344 8.29 -1.18 19.58
N VAL A 345 7.83 -2.03 18.66
CA VAL A 345 6.90 -1.64 17.58
C VAL A 345 5.54 -1.20 18.13
N ALA A 346 5.00 -1.91 19.12
CA ALA A 346 3.77 -1.48 19.79
C ALA A 346 3.96 -0.11 20.47
N GLY A 347 5.06 0.09 21.19
CA GLY A 347 5.41 1.40 21.76
C GLY A 347 5.55 2.49 20.70
N ALA A 348 6.17 2.18 19.56
CA ALA A 348 6.30 3.09 18.43
C ALA A 348 4.93 3.49 17.86
N ALA A 349 4.02 2.53 17.64
CA ALA A 349 2.66 2.83 17.22
C ALA A 349 1.95 3.76 18.22
N GLY A 350 2.05 3.50 19.52
CA GLY A 350 1.48 4.36 20.57
C GLY A 350 2.03 5.79 20.57
N LEU A 351 3.34 5.96 20.36
CA LEU A 351 3.98 7.28 20.26
C LEU A 351 3.57 8.02 18.98
N LEU A 352 3.59 7.35 17.84
CA LEU A 352 3.26 7.95 16.54
C LEU A 352 1.80 8.40 16.46
N LEU A 353 0.87 7.60 17.02
CA LEU A 353 -0.53 7.99 17.16
C LEU A 353 -0.70 9.33 17.89
N ASN A 354 0.20 9.66 18.82
CA ASN A 354 0.16 10.93 19.56
C ASN A 354 1.14 11.98 19.02
N ALA A 355 1.75 11.77 17.87
CA ALA A 355 2.65 12.74 17.26
C ALA A 355 1.93 14.08 16.94
N SER A 356 0.60 14.08 16.80
CA SER A 356 -0.24 15.28 16.67
C SER A 356 -0.14 16.22 17.88
N LEU A 357 0.05 15.70 19.09
CA LEU A 357 0.19 16.52 20.30
C LEU A 357 1.42 17.44 20.25
N ILE A 358 2.48 16.96 19.59
CA ILE A 358 3.73 17.69 19.41
C ILE A 358 3.66 18.55 18.15
N ARG A 359 3.21 17.98 17.03
CA ARG A 359 3.21 18.65 15.72
C ARG A 359 2.13 19.72 15.56
N GLY A 360 1.03 19.64 16.31
CA GLY A 360 -0.10 20.58 16.19
C GLY A 360 -1.09 20.27 15.06
N TYR A 361 -0.88 19.19 14.31
CA TYR A 361 -1.78 18.71 13.28
C TYR A 361 -1.83 17.18 13.27
N SER A 362 -2.94 16.61 12.79
CA SER A 362 -3.15 15.17 12.77
C SER A 362 -3.16 14.58 11.37
N LEU A 363 -2.49 13.44 11.20
CA LEU A 363 -2.53 12.62 10.00
C LEU A 363 -3.41 11.39 10.24
N PRO A 364 -4.02 10.80 9.19
CA PRO A 364 -4.81 9.57 9.33
C PRO A 364 -4.01 8.45 10.02
N PRO A 365 -4.45 7.94 11.19
CA PRO A 365 -3.69 6.99 12.00
C PRO A 365 -3.77 5.52 11.52
N SER A 366 -4.54 5.25 10.48
CA SER A 366 -4.91 3.90 10.01
C SER A 366 -3.70 3.02 9.70
N TYR A 367 -2.64 3.60 9.15
CA TYR A 367 -1.44 2.88 8.78
C TYR A 367 -0.64 2.41 10.00
N TRP A 368 -0.48 3.26 11.02
CA TRP A 368 0.23 2.90 12.26
C TRP A 368 -0.54 1.88 13.09
N TYR A 369 -1.89 1.91 13.07
CA TYR A 369 -2.69 0.83 13.63
C TYR A 369 -2.37 -0.50 12.94
N SER A 370 -2.37 -0.50 11.61
CA SER A 370 -2.14 -1.72 10.82
C SER A 370 -0.77 -2.33 11.10
N LEU A 371 0.28 -1.51 11.13
CA LEU A 371 1.64 -1.96 11.44
C LEU A 371 1.78 -2.43 12.89
N GLY A 372 1.23 -1.69 13.86
CA GLY A 372 1.24 -2.10 15.26
C GLY A 372 0.54 -3.45 15.45
N ASN A 373 -0.64 -3.63 14.85
CA ASN A 373 -1.43 -4.84 14.93
C ASN A 373 -0.71 -6.06 14.34
N LEU A 374 -0.06 -5.92 13.19
CA LEU A 374 0.73 -7.00 12.58
C LEU A 374 1.75 -7.58 13.57
N PHE A 375 2.50 -6.73 14.27
CA PHE A 375 3.49 -7.16 15.26
C PHE A 375 2.86 -7.65 16.57
N LEU A 376 1.68 -7.15 16.95
CA LEU A 376 0.92 -7.70 18.08
C LEU A 376 0.40 -9.11 17.80
N PHE A 377 -0.12 -9.37 16.59
CA PHE A 377 -0.54 -10.70 16.19
C PHE A 377 0.65 -11.66 16.06
N LEU A 378 1.80 -11.17 15.56
CA LEU A 378 3.05 -11.93 15.59
C LEU A 378 3.43 -12.31 17.04
N ALA A 379 3.37 -11.36 17.97
CA ALA A 379 3.68 -11.62 19.38
C ALA A 379 2.69 -12.60 20.03
N LEU A 380 1.40 -12.50 19.69
CA LEU A 380 0.37 -13.44 20.13
C LEU A 380 0.65 -14.85 19.59
N ALA A 381 0.99 -14.98 18.31
CA ALA A 381 1.37 -16.24 17.69
C ALA A 381 2.57 -16.87 18.42
N VAL A 382 3.60 -16.08 18.75
CA VAL A 382 4.74 -16.55 19.57
C VAL A 382 4.28 -17.02 20.96
N ALA A 383 3.45 -16.23 21.65
CA ALA A 383 3.02 -16.54 23.00
C ALA A 383 2.21 -17.84 23.11
N VAL A 384 1.35 -18.08 22.12
CA VAL A 384 0.47 -19.26 22.03
C VAL A 384 1.23 -20.48 21.48
N LEU A 385 1.83 -20.35 20.29
CA LEU A 385 2.31 -21.51 19.54
C LEU A 385 3.55 -22.14 20.14
N ARG A 386 4.44 -21.35 20.77
CA ARG A 386 5.64 -21.87 21.46
C ARG A 386 5.31 -22.98 22.48
N ARG A 387 4.11 -22.93 23.07
CA ARG A 387 3.67 -23.88 24.12
C ARG A 387 3.03 -25.13 23.56
N LEU A 388 2.69 -25.15 22.27
CA LEU A 388 1.99 -26.26 21.65
C LEU A 388 2.98 -27.27 21.07
N GLU A 389 2.55 -28.52 21.01
CA GLU A 389 3.31 -29.55 20.33
C GLU A 389 3.28 -29.36 18.81
N ASP A 390 4.42 -29.64 18.19
CA ASP A 390 4.55 -29.73 16.74
C ASP A 390 4.10 -31.11 16.29
N GLY A 391 3.51 -31.18 15.11
CA GLY A 391 2.81 -32.37 14.63
C GLY A 391 2.24 -32.12 13.25
N GLU A 392 1.78 -33.19 12.60
CA GLU A 392 1.25 -33.12 11.24
C GLU A 392 -0.04 -32.28 11.13
N ARG A 393 -0.78 -32.14 12.23
CA ARG A 393 -1.95 -31.26 12.32
C ARG A 393 -1.67 -29.83 11.82
N TRP A 394 -0.47 -29.29 12.01
CA TRP A 394 -0.14 -27.93 11.56
C TRP A 394 0.02 -27.85 10.05
N ALA A 395 0.49 -28.92 9.40
CA ALA A 395 0.51 -29.01 7.95
C ALA A 395 -0.93 -29.07 7.40
N TRP A 396 -1.80 -29.88 8.01
CA TRP A 396 -3.22 -29.94 7.67
C TRP A 396 -3.94 -28.60 7.89
N LEU A 397 -3.64 -27.90 8.98
CA LEU A 397 -4.19 -26.55 9.23
C LEU A 397 -3.68 -25.53 8.23
N THR A 398 -2.42 -25.64 7.78
CA THR A 398 -1.87 -24.79 6.70
C THR A 398 -2.59 -25.05 5.38
N ALA A 399 -2.81 -26.32 5.03
CA ALA A 399 -3.57 -26.70 3.86
C ALA A 399 -5.02 -26.20 3.96
N LEU A 400 -5.66 -26.32 5.13
CA LEU A 400 -7.01 -25.79 5.37
C LEU A 400 -7.05 -24.27 5.19
N ALA A 401 -6.09 -23.53 5.73
CA ALA A 401 -6.00 -22.09 5.57
C ALA A 401 -5.87 -21.68 4.10
N LEU A 402 -5.04 -22.39 3.32
CA LEU A 402 -4.91 -22.17 1.88
C LEU A 402 -6.22 -22.49 1.13
N THR A 403 -6.91 -23.58 1.47
CA THR A 403 -8.20 -23.94 0.86
C THR A 403 -9.28 -22.91 1.15
N LEU A 404 -9.35 -22.42 2.40
CA LEU A 404 -10.28 -21.36 2.79
C LEU A 404 -9.99 -20.07 2.03
N ALA A 405 -8.71 -19.68 1.96
CA ALA A 405 -8.30 -18.49 1.21
C ALA A 405 -8.56 -18.64 -0.30
N PHE A 406 -8.36 -19.83 -0.87
CA PHE A 406 -8.72 -20.13 -2.26
C PHE A 406 -10.22 -19.91 -2.51
N GLY A 407 -11.07 -20.45 -1.63
CA GLY A 407 -12.53 -20.23 -1.70
C GLY A 407 -12.90 -18.74 -1.60
N ARG A 408 -12.23 -17.99 -0.72
CA ARG A 408 -12.39 -16.52 -0.61
C ARG A 408 -11.99 -15.81 -1.91
N SER A 409 -10.84 -16.15 -2.50
CA SER A 409 -10.38 -15.58 -3.77
C SER A 409 -11.35 -15.86 -4.93
N VAL A 410 -11.89 -17.08 -5.01
CA VAL A 410 -12.91 -17.44 -6.02
C VAL A 410 -14.18 -16.59 -5.83
N ALA A 411 -14.68 -16.49 -4.60
CA ALA A 411 -15.89 -15.74 -4.31
C ALA A 411 -15.71 -14.23 -4.54
N PHE A 412 -14.56 -13.67 -4.15
CA PHE A 412 -14.17 -12.29 -4.44
C PHE A 412 -14.23 -12.01 -5.95
N SER A 413 -13.65 -12.90 -6.75
CA SER A 413 -13.63 -12.77 -8.21
C SER A 413 -15.04 -12.79 -8.80
N GLY A 414 -15.87 -13.74 -8.36
CA GLY A 414 -17.26 -13.88 -8.83
C GLY A 414 -18.16 -12.70 -8.45
N GLN A 415 -17.83 -11.96 -7.40
CA GLN A 415 -18.58 -10.76 -7.01
C GLN A 415 -18.12 -9.51 -7.73
N LEU A 416 -16.81 -9.39 -7.97
CA LEU A 416 -16.22 -8.10 -8.36
C LEU A 416 -15.80 -8.05 -9.82
N PHE A 417 -15.85 -9.15 -10.58
CA PHE A 417 -15.48 -9.17 -12.00
C PHE A 417 -16.11 -8.04 -12.84
N HIS A 418 -17.28 -7.52 -12.45
CA HIS A 418 -17.96 -6.42 -13.13
C HIS A 418 -17.31 -5.06 -12.87
N LYS A 419 -16.73 -4.83 -11.68
CA LYS A 419 -16.01 -3.59 -11.33
C LYS A 419 -14.65 -3.48 -12.03
N TYR A 420 -14.11 -4.63 -12.44
CA TYR A 420 -12.78 -4.77 -13.00
C TYR A 420 -12.85 -4.90 -14.53
N GLY A 421 -12.85 -3.71 -15.14
CA GLY A 421 -12.76 -3.45 -16.57
C GLY A 421 -13.66 -2.29 -16.96
N MET A 422 -13.54 -1.87 -18.20
CA MET A 422 -13.90 -0.53 -18.61
C MET A 422 -15.12 -0.52 -19.55
N PRO A 423 -15.96 0.53 -19.55
CA PRO A 423 -16.97 0.69 -20.59
C PRO A 423 -16.32 0.82 -21.97
N LYS A 424 -17.00 0.34 -23.02
CA LYS A 424 -16.46 0.24 -24.39
C LYS A 424 -15.87 1.56 -24.89
N ASP A 425 -16.61 2.64 -24.64
CA ASP A 425 -16.32 3.93 -25.24
C ASP A 425 -15.06 4.52 -24.62
N TYR A 426 -14.89 4.38 -23.31
CA TYR A 426 -13.65 4.77 -22.61
C TYR A 426 -12.46 3.91 -23.06
N GLU A 427 -12.63 2.60 -23.15
CA GLU A 427 -11.55 1.72 -23.59
C GLU A 427 -11.11 2.05 -25.02
N THR A 428 -12.09 2.28 -25.91
CA THR A 428 -11.82 2.69 -27.29
C THR A 428 -11.11 4.05 -27.34
N ALA A 429 -11.52 5.00 -26.49
CA ALA A 429 -10.89 6.32 -26.41
C ALA A 429 -9.44 6.23 -25.91
N PHE A 430 -9.16 5.48 -24.84
CA PHE A 430 -7.79 5.30 -24.35
C PHE A 430 -6.92 4.53 -25.33
N GLN A 431 -7.44 3.50 -26.00
CA GLN A 431 -6.70 2.80 -27.05
C GLN A 431 -6.42 3.69 -28.26
N TRP A 432 -7.36 4.56 -28.63
CA TRP A 432 -7.14 5.53 -29.69
C TRP A 432 -6.04 6.52 -29.28
N LEU A 433 -6.10 7.07 -28.05
CA LEU A 433 -5.05 7.95 -27.52
C LEU A 433 -3.70 7.23 -27.47
N ASP A 434 -3.65 6.00 -26.96
CA ASP A 434 -2.42 5.20 -26.86
C ASP A 434 -1.78 4.89 -28.23
N ARG A 435 -2.57 4.88 -29.31
CA ARG A 435 -2.05 4.63 -30.67
C ARG A 435 -1.71 5.90 -31.44
N ASN A 436 -2.40 7.00 -31.17
CA ASN A 436 -2.36 8.19 -32.02
C ASN A 436 -1.69 9.41 -31.36
N ALA A 437 -1.61 9.46 -30.04
CA ALA A 437 -0.87 10.50 -29.34
C ALA A 437 0.64 10.21 -29.39
N ALA A 438 1.46 11.26 -29.26
CA ALA A 438 2.88 11.07 -28.99
C ALA A 438 3.07 10.73 -27.50
N PRO A 439 4.12 9.95 -27.15
CA PRO A 439 4.54 9.79 -25.77
C PRO A 439 4.60 11.12 -25.02
N ASP A 440 4.04 11.16 -23.81
CA ASP A 440 3.97 12.35 -22.94
C ASP A 440 3.11 13.52 -23.46
N SER A 441 2.34 13.34 -24.55
CA SER A 441 1.35 14.34 -24.99
C SER A 441 0.40 14.71 -23.85
N VAL A 442 -0.02 15.97 -23.81
CA VAL A 442 -0.91 16.47 -22.77
C VAL A 442 -2.35 16.37 -23.24
N VAL A 443 -3.18 15.64 -22.48
CA VAL A 443 -4.59 15.47 -22.76
C VAL A 443 -5.41 16.17 -21.68
N ALA A 444 -6.37 16.99 -22.11
CA ALA A 444 -7.32 17.63 -21.22
C ALA A 444 -8.65 16.86 -21.21
N THR A 445 -9.22 16.69 -20.04
CA THR A 445 -10.57 16.14 -19.86
C THR A 445 -11.31 16.92 -18.77
N LEU A 446 -12.62 17.07 -18.96
CA LEU A 446 -13.52 17.67 -17.97
C LEU A 446 -13.98 16.68 -16.91
N ASP A 447 -13.78 15.38 -17.16
CA ASP A 447 -14.14 14.30 -16.24
C ASP A 447 -12.96 13.97 -15.33
N GLY A 448 -13.15 14.17 -14.02
CA GLY A 448 -12.12 13.96 -13.00
C GLY A 448 -11.72 12.50 -12.81
N GLU A 449 -12.63 11.54 -13.04
CA GLU A 449 -12.31 10.11 -12.96
C GLU A 449 -11.46 9.68 -14.17
N VAL A 450 -11.84 10.16 -15.36
CA VAL A 450 -11.05 9.96 -16.58
C VAL A 450 -9.66 10.60 -16.46
N ALA A 451 -9.58 11.79 -15.83
CA ALA A 451 -8.32 12.46 -15.59
C ALA A 451 -7.36 11.61 -14.75
N LEU A 452 -7.85 10.90 -13.74
CA LEU A 452 -7.02 9.99 -12.94
C LEU A 452 -6.52 8.79 -13.74
N MET A 453 -7.34 8.29 -14.65
CA MET A 453 -7.12 7.05 -15.39
C MET A 453 -6.26 7.21 -16.64
N LEU A 454 -6.28 8.40 -17.27
CA LEU A 454 -5.53 8.71 -18.49
C LEU A 454 -4.08 8.20 -18.46
N PRO A 455 -3.24 8.53 -17.46
CA PRO A 455 -1.84 8.12 -17.48
C PRO A 455 -1.61 6.61 -17.29
N VAL A 456 -2.60 5.91 -16.73
CA VAL A 456 -2.52 4.45 -16.54
C VAL A 456 -2.87 3.72 -17.84
N PHE A 457 -3.87 4.23 -18.55
CA PHE A 457 -4.46 3.55 -19.71
C PHE A 457 -4.00 4.09 -21.06
N SER A 458 -3.22 5.16 -21.06
CA SER A 458 -2.52 5.67 -22.24
C SER A 458 -1.05 5.96 -21.89
N HIS A 459 -0.35 6.62 -22.82
CA HIS A 459 0.98 7.16 -22.58
C HIS A 459 0.99 8.68 -22.38
N THR A 460 -0.18 9.27 -22.17
CA THR A 460 -0.36 10.72 -22.14
C THR A 460 -0.33 11.27 -20.71
N LYS A 461 0.11 12.51 -20.59
CA LYS A 461 -0.02 13.31 -19.37
C LYS A 461 -1.38 14.01 -19.34
N VAL A 462 -1.75 14.53 -18.19
CA VAL A 462 -3.05 15.16 -17.99
C VAL A 462 -2.89 16.64 -17.73
N LEU A 463 -3.63 17.47 -18.49
CA LEU A 463 -3.88 18.86 -18.14
C LEU A 463 -5.03 18.87 -17.13
N THR A 464 -4.72 19.02 -15.85
CA THR A 464 -5.77 18.92 -14.82
C THR A 464 -6.62 20.19 -14.75
N ALA A 465 -7.95 19.99 -14.66
CA ALA A 465 -8.90 20.92 -14.07
C ALA A 465 -9.34 20.47 -12.66
N ARG A 466 -8.81 19.35 -12.13
CA ARG A 466 -9.14 18.85 -10.79
C ARG A 466 -8.33 19.67 -9.76
N ASN A 467 -9.03 20.52 -9.02
CA ASN A 467 -8.50 21.42 -7.97
C ASN A 467 -7.85 20.74 -6.75
N ASN A 468 -7.57 19.45 -6.83
CA ASN A 468 -7.04 18.73 -5.69
C ASN A 468 -5.82 17.89 -6.09
N PRO A 469 -4.66 18.51 -6.30
CA PRO A 469 -3.43 17.77 -6.16
C PRO A 469 -2.98 17.89 -4.70
N LEU A 470 -3.05 16.77 -3.99
CA LEU A 470 -2.66 16.63 -2.59
C LEU A 470 -1.17 16.94 -2.32
N VAL A 471 -0.35 17.18 -3.35
CA VAL A 471 1.09 17.46 -3.19
C VAL A 471 1.63 18.23 -4.41
N THR A 472 1.39 19.54 -4.55
CA THR A 472 2.16 20.40 -5.48
C THR A 472 2.48 21.71 -4.78
N SER A 473 3.66 22.28 -5.06
CA SER A 473 4.03 23.61 -4.55
C SER A 473 3.35 24.77 -5.30
N VAL A 474 2.66 24.51 -6.42
CA VAL A 474 1.97 25.52 -7.24
C VAL A 474 0.56 25.72 -6.71
N THR A 475 0.08 26.95 -6.54
CA THR A 475 -1.24 27.20 -5.93
C THR A 475 -2.41 26.69 -6.76
N SER A 476 -3.53 26.29 -6.13
CA SER A 476 -4.72 25.85 -6.89
C SER A 476 -5.24 26.97 -7.80
N ALA A 477 -5.18 28.23 -7.34
CA ALA A 477 -5.50 29.41 -8.15
C ALA A 477 -4.52 29.59 -9.32
N GLU A 478 -3.23 29.36 -9.09
CA GLU A 478 -2.22 29.44 -10.14
C GLU A 478 -2.31 28.26 -11.12
N ASN A 479 -2.65 27.05 -10.67
CA ASN A 479 -2.94 25.90 -11.52
C ASN A 479 -4.19 26.14 -12.37
N MET A 480 -5.25 26.70 -11.79
CA MET A 480 -6.44 27.13 -12.54
C MET A 480 -6.09 28.21 -13.56
N ALA A 481 -5.30 29.22 -13.18
CA ALA A 481 -4.88 30.29 -14.09
C ALA A 481 -4.05 29.74 -15.25
N ARG A 482 -3.16 28.79 -14.99
CA ARG A 482 -2.36 28.08 -16.02
C ARG A 482 -3.24 27.22 -16.91
N ALA A 483 -4.22 26.50 -16.36
CA ALA A 483 -5.18 25.71 -17.13
C ALA A 483 -6.07 26.61 -18.00
N ALA A 484 -6.59 27.70 -17.45
CA ALA A 484 -7.39 28.70 -18.16
C ALA A 484 -6.57 29.37 -19.28
N TYR A 485 -5.32 29.73 -19.00
CA TYR A 485 -4.40 30.31 -19.99
C TYR A 485 -4.02 29.31 -21.10
N GLY A 486 -3.79 28.04 -20.76
CA GLY A 486 -3.55 26.98 -21.74
C GLY A 486 -4.78 26.76 -22.63
N ILE A 487 -5.97 26.66 -22.04
CA ILE A 487 -7.23 26.59 -22.81
C ILE A 487 -7.39 27.85 -23.68
N GLU A 488 -7.11 29.04 -23.16
CA GLU A 488 -7.22 30.29 -23.92
C GLU A 488 -6.28 30.32 -25.14
N LEU A 489 -5.03 29.86 -24.99
CA LEU A 489 -4.03 29.81 -26.07
C LEU A 489 -4.39 28.83 -27.20
N PHE A 490 -5.06 27.73 -26.85
CA PHE A 490 -5.16 26.57 -27.74
C PHE A 490 -6.58 26.25 -28.23
N THR A 491 -7.59 26.99 -27.77
CA THR A 491 -8.99 26.77 -28.19
C THR A 491 -9.42 27.80 -29.25
N PRO A 492 -10.00 27.38 -30.40
CA PRO A 492 -10.47 28.32 -31.42
C PRO A 492 -11.59 29.25 -30.90
N PRO A 493 -11.77 30.44 -31.51
CA PRO A 493 -12.57 31.55 -30.97
C PRO A 493 -13.99 31.23 -30.45
N PRO A 494 -14.81 30.38 -31.11
CA PRO A 494 -16.17 30.12 -30.64
C PRO A 494 -16.21 29.26 -29.35
N LEU A 495 -15.19 28.43 -29.10
CA LEU A 495 -15.09 27.59 -27.90
C LEU A 495 -14.41 28.31 -26.72
N ARG A 496 -13.56 29.31 -27.03
CA ARG A 496 -12.95 30.21 -26.03
C ARG A 496 -14.03 30.93 -25.19
N ALA A 497 -15.11 31.37 -25.83
CA ALA A 497 -16.21 32.04 -25.15
C ALA A 497 -16.94 31.12 -24.15
N ALA A 498 -17.17 29.85 -24.51
CA ALA A 498 -17.84 28.88 -23.65
C ALA A 498 -16.98 28.44 -22.45
N ALA A 499 -15.67 28.26 -22.66
CA ALA A 499 -14.74 27.92 -21.58
C ALA A 499 -14.57 29.07 -20.57
N VAL A 500 -14.42 30.32 -21.05
CA VAL A 500 -14.31 31.52 -20.20
C VAL A 500 -15.61 31.82 -19.45
N ASP A 501 -16.77 31.65 -20.11
CA ASP A 501 -18.09 31.81 -19.49
C ASP A 501 -18.34 30.75 -18.40
N TRP A 502 -17.82 29.52 -18.55
CA TRP A 502 -17.91 28.50 -17.51
C TRP A 502 -16.96 28.80 -16.33
N PHE A 503 -15.68 29.10 -16.57
CA PHE A 503 -14.73 29.43 -15.49
C PHE A 503 -15.16 30.64 -14.66
N SER A 504 -15.79 31.65 -15.29
CA SER A 504 -16.33 32.82 -14.58
C SER A 504 -17.59 32.52 -13.78
N ARG A 505 -18.39 31.52 -14.16
CA ARG A 505 -19.58 31.05 -13.41
C ARG A 505 -19.27 30.09 -12.28
N VAL A 506 -18.17 29.35 -12.37
CA VAL A 506 -17.80 28.33 -11.38
C VAL A 506 -17.14 28.94 -10.14
N GLY A 507 -16.47 30.08 -10.27
CA GLY A 507 -15.82 30.77 -9.14
C GLY A 507 -14.79 29.88 -8.40
N PRO A 508 -14.12 30.40 -7.35
CA PRO A 508 -13.43 29.54 -6.40
C PRO A 508 -14.51 28.75 -5.66
N LEU A 509 -14.79 27.52 -6.12
CA LEU A 509 -15.71 26.63 -5.46
C LEU A 509 -15.25 26.42 -4.01
N ASP A 510 -16.01 26.97 -3.07
CA ASP A 510 -15.85 26.75 -1.64
C ASP A 510 -16.32 25.33 -1.33
N PHE A 511 -15.45 24.36 -1.59
CA PHE A 511 -15.70 22.97 -1.28
C PHE A 511 -15.39 22.72 0.21
N SER A 512 -16.33 23.11 1.06
CA SER A 512 -16.51 22.40 2.32
C SER A 512 -16.64 20.91 2.02
N PRO A 513 -15.97 20.02 2.79
CA PRO A 513 -15.92 18.61 2.49
C PRO A 513 -17.35 18.07 2.40
N MET A 514 -17.74 17.60 1.20
CA MET A 514 -18.98 16.84 1.03
C MET A 514 -18.94 15.72 2.06
N GLN A 515 -19.80 15.83 3.08
CA GLN A 515 -20.11 14.71 3.95
C GLN A 515 -20.67 13.62 3.04
N TRP A 516 -19.93 12.51 2.94
CA TRP A 516 -20.39 11.28 2.31
C TRP A 516 -21.62 10.79 3.07
N PHE A 517 -22.81 11.21 2.66
CA PHE A 517 -24.06 10.58 3.07
C PHE A 517 -24.36 9.45 2.10
N HIS A 518 -24.21 8.24 2.60
CA HIS A 518 -24.86 7.07 2.03
C HIS A 518 -26.38 7.21 2.21
N GLU A 519 -27.09 7.54 1.14
CA GLU A 519 -28.48 7.11 0.96
C GLU A 519 -28.64 6.49 -0.44
N PRO A 520 -29.15 5.24 -0.55
CA PRO A 520 -29.28 4.56 -1.82
C PRO A 520 -30.64 4.88 -2.44
N ASP A 521 -30.83 6.07 -3.00
CA ASP A 521 -32.04 6.32 -3.80
C ASP A 521 -31.83 5.97 -5.26
N ARG A 522 -32.29 4.74 -5.57
CA ARG A 522 -32.51 4.20 -6.90
C ARG A 522 -33.66 4.95 -7.57
N THR A 523 -33.43 6.12 -8.14
CA THR A 523 -34.28 6.66 -9.23
C THR A 523 -33.58 7.89 -9.83
N LEU A 524 -32.79 7.69 -10.88
CA LEU A 524 -32.49 8.68 -11.92
C LEU A 524 -31.74 7.96 -13.06
N ILE A 525 -32.42 6.98 -13.66
CA ILE A 525 -32.19 6.59 -15.03
C ILE A 525 -33.12 7.48 -15.83
N ASP A 526 -32.64 8.62 -16.33
CA ASP A 526 -32.98 9.13 -17.65
C ASP A 526 -32.34 10.49 -17.95
N LYS A 527 -31.75 10.57 -19.15
CA LYS A 527 -31.38 11.74 -19.94
C LYS A 527 -30.12 12.52 -19.54
N GLU A 528 -29.04 12.25 -20.28
CA GLU A 528 -28.52 13.17 -21.32
C GLU A 528 -27.50 12.41 -22.20
N PRO A 529 -27.37 12.74 -23.51
CA PRO A 529 -26.35 12.14 -24.35
C PRO A 529 -24.99 12.71 -23.93
N SER A 530 -24.14 11.87 -23.35
CA SER A 530 -22.74 12.15 -23.05
C SER A 530 -21.94 12.37 -24.34
N GLY A 531 -22.04 13.57 -24.90
CA GLY A 531 -21.15 14.06 -25.94
C GLY A 531 -19.78 14.35 -25.34
N PHE A 532 -18.80 13.48 -25.62
CA PHE A 532 -17.39 13.68 -25.25
C PHE A 532 -16.73 14.73 -26.16
N LEU A 533 -15.97 15.64 -25.56
CA LEU A 533 -14.98 16.47 -26.24
C LEU A 533 -13.61 16.19 -25.62
N VAL A 534 -12.83 15.32 -26.27
CA VAL A 534 -11.41 15.09 -25.95
C VAL A 534 -10.62 16.09 -26.79
N TYR A 535 -9.96 17.05 -26.15
CA TYR A 535 -9.09 18.00 -26.83
C TYR A 535 -7.68 17.45 -26.88
N TYR A 536 -7.20 17.18 -28.09
CA TYR A 536 -5.80 16.82 -28.35
C TYR A 536 -4.99 18.11 -28.51
N LEU A 537 -3.99 18.28 -27.65
CA LEU A 537 -3.09 19.42 -27.67
C LEU A 537 -1.67 18.92 -27.99
N ASP A 538 -1.31 18.97 -29.28
CA ASP A 538 0.07 18.72 -29.74
C ASP A 538 0.91 19.96 -29.43
N ILE A 539 1.49 20.00 -28.22
CA ILE A 539 2.46 21.03 -27.85
C ILE A 539 3.84 20.51 -28.29
N ARG A 540 4.24 20.86 -29.51
CA ARG A 540 5.63 20.69 -29.99
C ARG A 540 6.47 21.92 -29.71
#